data_AF-G7GLU3-F1
#
_entry.id   AF-G7GLU3-F1
#
_cell.length_a   1.000
_cell.length_b   1.000
_cell.length_c   1.000
_cell.angle_alpha   90.00
_cell.angle_beta   90.00
_cell.angle_gamma   90.00
#
_symmetry.space_group_name_H-M   'P 1'
#
loop_
_entity.id
_entity.type
_entity.pdbx_description
1 polymer ?
#
loop_
_entity_poly.entity_id
_entity_poly.type
_entity_poly.pdbx_seq_one_letter_code
_entity_poly.pdbx_strand_id
1 'polypeptide(L)'
;MTTDDELLDAAVDLLPEAWHDDILADAQSQDCTVRYVAAPDGPNAATIARVLDHFDDRDDDPDWWAMSEGQRLDECFPPHGVGSWELLDALGIAAAYVALSDP
;
A
#
# COMPACT_ATOMS: atom_id res chain seq x y z
N MET A 1 -2.86 4.06 -21.87
CA MET A 1 -3.83 4.28 -20.78
C MET A 1 -3.53 3.20 -19.79
N THR A 2 -3.03 3.56 -18.60
CA THR A 2 -2.91 2.62 -17.48
C THR A 2 -4.32 2.19 -17.09
N THR A 3 -4.53 0.90 -16.94
CA THR A 3 -5.79 0.30 -16.52
C THR A 3 -5.90 0.31 -14.99
N ASP A 4 -7.12 0.18 -14.47
CA ASP A 4 -7.34 0.12 -13.02
C ASP A 4 -6.67 -1.11 -12.40
N ASP A 5 -6.56 -2.22 -13.13
CA ASP A 5 -5.82 -3.42 -12.69
C ASP A 5 -4.31 -3.13 -12.55
N GLU A 6 -3.70 -2.45 -13.54
CA GLU A 6 -2.28 -2.04 -13.45
C GLU A 6 -2.03 -1.06 -12.30
N LEU A 7 -2.98 -0.16 -12.02
CA LEU A 7 -2.88 0.76 -10.88
C LEU A 7 -3.06 0.03 -9.54
N LEU A 8 -3.94 -0.96 -9.48
CA LEU A 8 -4.12 -1.80 -8.30
C LEU A 8 -2.83 -2.58 -8.00
N ASP A 9 -2.23 -3.21 -9.00
CA ASP A 9 -0.98 -3.94 -8.83
C ASP A 9 0.13 -3.00 -8.34
N ALA A 10 0.29 -1.82 -8.96
CA ALA A 10 1.26 -0.82 -8.53
C ALA A 10 1.01 -0.32 -7.09
N ALA A 11 -0.26 -0.14 -6.70
CA ALA A 11 -0.61 0.25 -5.34
C ALA A 11 -0.29 -0.85 -4.32
N VAL A 12 -0.47 -2.11 -4.68
CA VAL A 12 -0.14 -3.26 -3.82
C VAL A 12 1.37 -3.40 -3.66
N ASP A 13 2.15 -3.19 -4.71
CA ASP A 13 3.62 -3.22 -4.66
C ASP A 13 4.23 -2.11 -3.77
N LEU A 14 3.48 -1.03 -3.53
CA LEU A 14 3.88 0.04 -2.61
C LEU A 14 3.66 -0.31 -1.13
N LEU A 15 2.98 -1.42 -0.80
CA LEU A 15 2.72 -1.81 0.58
C LEU A 15 3.97 -2.44 1.22
N PRO A 16 4.45 -1.91 2.36
CA PRO A 16 5.52 -2.56 3.12
C PRO A 16 5.09 -3.94 3.59
N GLU A 17 6.02 -4.91 3.56
CA GLU A 17 5.74 -6.29 3.98
C GLU A 17 5.24 -6.34 5.43
N ALA A 18 5.86 -5.57 6.33
CA ALA A 18 5.43 -5.49 7.73
C ALA A 18 3.99 -4.97 7.90
N TRP A 19 3.55 -4.06 7.02
CA TRP A 19 2.18 -3.53 7.08
C TRP A 19 1.18 -4.52 6.49
N HIS A 20 1.57 -5.25 5.45
CA HIS A 20 0.80 -6.38 4.97
C HIS A 20 0.61 -7.44 6.06
N ASP A 21 1.67 -7.81 6.76
CA ASP A 21 1.64 -8.79 7.85
C ASP A 21 0.71 -8.35 8.99
N ASP A 22 0.73 -7.07 9.36
CA ASP A 22 -0.19 -6.53 10.37
C ASP A 22 -1.66 -6.63 9.94
N ILE A 23 -1.97 -6.29 8.68
CA ILE A 23 -3.32 -6.41 8.12
C ILE A 23 -3.74 -7.88 8.01
N LEU A 24 -2.82 -8.75 7.59
CA LEU A 24 -3.05 -10.19 7.48
C LEU A 24 -3.31 -10.80 8.86
N ALA A 25 -2.56 -10.40 9.89
CA ALA A 25 -2.76 -10.85 11.26
C ALA A 25 -4.13 -10.41 11.81
N ASP A 26 -4.56 -9.17 11.51
CA ASP A 26 -5.89 -8.69 11.86
C ASP A 26 -6.99 -9.51 11.15
N ALA A 27 -6.83 -9.82 9.87
CA ALA A 27 -7.75 -10.69 9.13
C ALA A 27 -7.78 -12.11 9.72
N GLN A 28 -6.63 -12.70 10.03
CA GLN A 28 -6.52 -14.04 10.60
C GLN A 28 -7.16 -14.13 12.00
N SER A 29 -7.15 -13.05 12.77
CA SER A 29 -7.85 -12.99 14.07
C SER A 29 -9.37 -13.14 13.94
N GLN A 30 -9.90 -12.98 12.72
CA GLN A 30 -11.32 -13.09 12.35
C GLN A 30 -11.57 -14.30 11.42
N ASP A 31 -10.67 -15.29 11.41
CA ASP A 31 -10.72 -16.46 10.52
C ASP A 31 -10.81 -16.07 9.02
N CYS A 32 -10.18 -14.96 8.65
CA CYS A 32 -10.10 -14.45 7.28
C CYS A 32 -8.66 -14.42 6.76
N THR A 33 -8.52 -14.34 5.44
CA THR A 33 -7.31 -13.85 4.76
C THR A 33 -7.58 -12.46 4.21
N VAL A 34 -6.52 -11.71 3.91
CA VAL A 34 -6.65 -10.43 3.21
C VAL A 34 -6.53 -10.63 1.70
N ARG A 35 -7.32 -9.87 0.94
CA ARG A 35 -7.10 -9.58 -0.48
C ARG A 35 -7.18 -8.07 -0.67
N TYR A 36 -6.27 -7.48 -1.44
CA TYR A 36 -6.38 -6.08 -1.82
C TYR A 36 -7.25 -5.93 -3.06
N VAL A 37 -8.15 -4.95 -3.01
CA VAL A 37 -9.07 -4.62 -4.08
C VAL A 37 -9.11 -3.11 -4.27
N ALA A 38 -9.51 -2.65 -5.45
CA ALA A 38 -9.80 -1.23 -5.66
C ALA A 38 -10.91 -0.76 -4.69
N ALA A 39 -10.75 0.44 -4.14
CA ALA A 39 -11.80 1.13 -3.41
C ALA A 39 -12.98 1.46 -4.36
N PRO A 40 -14.17 1.83 -3.85
CA PRO A 40 -15.33 2.15 -4.69
C PRO A 40 -15.09 3.23 -5.74
N ASP A 41 -14.22 4.20 -5.44
CA ASP A 41 -13.83 5.29 -6.34
C ASP A 41 -12.63 4.93 -7.25
N GLY A 42 -12.10 3.71 -7.13
CA GLY A 42 -10.95 3.20 -7.86
C GLY A 42 -9.59 3.57 -7.26
N PRO A 43 -8.49 2.98 -7.76
CA PRO A 43 -7.14 3.34 -7.34
C PRO A 43 -6.83 4.81 -7.63
N ASN A 44 -6.18 5.48 -6.68
CA ASN A 44 -5.80 6.89 -6.81
C ASN A 44 -4.51 7.03 -7.62
N ALA A 45 -4.65 7.07 -8.94
CA ALA A 45 -3.53 7.19 -9.87
C ALA A 45 -2.59 8.36 -9.56
N ALA A 46 -3.12 9.49 -9.09
CA ALA A 46 -2.32 10.66 -8.77
C ALA A 46 -1.44 10.44 -7.53
N THR A 47 -1.98 9.81 -6.48
CA THR A 47 -1.19 9.44 -5.30
C THR A 47 -0.16 8.38 -5.64
N ILE A 48 -0.55 7.32 -6.36
CA ILE A 48 0.33 6.22 -6.76
C ILE A 48 1.53 6.77 -7.56
N ALA A 49 1.26 7.58 -8.60
CA ALA A 49 2.31 8.20 -9.41
C ALA A 49 3.22 9.09 -8.56
N ARG A 50 2.67 9.90 -7.66
CA ARG A 50 3.46 10.77 -6.77
C ARG A 50 4.40 9.99 -5.86
N VAL A 51 3.97 8.84 -5.34
CA VAL A 51 4.82 7.99 -4.48
C VAL A 51 5.91 7.34 -5.32
N LEU A 52 5.55 6.76 -6.47
CA LEU A 52 6.53 6.14 -7.37
C LEU A 52 7.58 7.13 -7.86
N ASP A 53 7.16 8.32 -8.31
CA ASP A 53 8.08 9.40 -8.72
C ASP A 53 9.03 9.79 -7.57
N HIS A 54 8.54 9.80 -6.31
CA HIS A 54 9.39 10.11 -5.16
C HIS A 54 10.43 9.02 -4.86
N PHE A 55 10.08 7.76 -5.07
CA PHE A 55 11.00 6.64 -4.92
C PHE A 55 12.05 6.66 -6.04
N ASP A 56 11.63 6.88 -7.29
CA ASP A 56 12.52 6.98 -8.45
C ASP A 56 13.51 8.16 -8.32
N ASP A 57 13.05 9.32 -7.83
CA ASP A 57 13.91 10.49 -7.58
C ASP A 57 15.02 10.22 -6.54
N ARG A 58 14.86 9.18 -5.72
CA ARG A 58 15.77 8.79 -4.62
C ARG A 58 16.45 7.44 -4.88
N ASP A 59 16.30 6.83 -6.06
CA ASP A 59 16.80 5.48 -6.34
C ASP A 59 18.32 5.36 -6.17
N ASP A 60 19.06 6.43 -6.50
CA ASP A 60 20.52 6.51 -6.34
C ASP A 60 20.99 6.93 -4.93
N ASP A 61 20.09 7.16 -3.97
CA ASP A 61 20.41 7.64 -2.62
C ASP A 61 20.59 6.45 -1.64
N PRO A 62 21.83 6.12 -1.21
CA PRO A 62 22.05 5.01 -0.29
C PRO A 62 21.52 5.27 1.12
N ASP A 63 21.44 6.53 1.55
CA ASP A 63 20.89 6.88 2.88
C ASP A 63 19.38 6.68 2.88
N TRP A 64 18.72 6.95 1.75
CA TRP A 64 17.31 6.63 1.53
C TRP A 64 17.03 5.13 1.67
N TRP A 65 17.81 4.28 0.98
CA TRP A 65 17.62 2.83 1.06
C TRP A 65 18.04 2.21 2.40
N ALA A 66 18.80 2.94 3.22
CA ALA A 66 19.08 2.55 4.60
C ALA A 66 17.88 2.76 5.54
N MET A 67 16.87 3.53 5.14
CA MET A 67 15.63 3.74 5.89
C MET A 67 14.68 2.54 5.74
N SER A 68 13.85 2.29 6.76
CA SER A 68 12.79 1.30 6.65
C SER A 68 11.76 1.71 5.59
N GLU A 69 11.02 0.75 5.04
CA GLU A 69 9.97 1.02 4.04
C GLU A 69 8.93 2.01 4.57
N GLY A 70 8.50 1.85 5.84
CA GLY A 70 7.59 2.80 6.49
C GLY A 70 8.17 4.21 6.59
N GLN A 71 9.46 4.36 6.93
CA GLN A 71 10.10 5.68 6.97
C GLN A 71 10.19 6.34 5.59
N ARG A 72 10.46 5.55 4.54
CA ARG A 72 10.46 6.03 3.15
C ARG A 72 9.06 6.48 2.71
N LEU A 73 8.03 5.75 3.12
CA LEU A 73 6.65 6.16 2.88
C LEU A 73 6.27 7.41 3.68
N ASP A 74 6.69 7.55 4.93
CA ASP A 74 6.40 8.74 5.73
C ASP A 74 6.88 10.03 5.05
N GLU A 75 8.04 9.99 4.40
CA GLU A 75 8.58 11.10 3.60
C GLU A 75 7.69 11.46 2.40
N CYS A 76 6.94 10.49 1.86
CA CYS A 76 5.95 10.71 0.81
C CYS A 76 4.64 11.33 1.36
N PHE A 77 4.39 11.31 2.67
CA PHE A 77 3.16 11.79 3.31
C PHE A 77 3.40 12.82 4.44
N PRO A 78 4.02 13.98 4.15
CA PRO A 78 4.25 15.01 5.15
C PRO A 78 2.95 15.73 5.57
N PRO A 79 2.89 16.28 6.80
CA PRO A 79 3.92 16.29 7.84
C PRO A 79 3.81 15.16 8.88
N HIS A 80 2.81 14.28 8.76
CA HIS A 80 2.45 13.32 9.80
C HIS A 80 2.81 11.87 9.48
N GLY A 81 3.40 11.60 8.31
CA GLY A 81 3.63 10.25 7.84
C GLY A 81 2.32 9.59 7.41
N VAL A 82 2.33 8.27 7.26
CA VAL A 82 1.14 7.50 6.89
C VAL A 82 1.10 6.16 7.65
N GLY A 83 -0.05 5.84 8.25
CA GLY A 83 -0.29 4.50 8.79
C GLY A 83 -0.70 3.49 7.71
N SER A 84 -0.65 2.20 8.02
CA SER A 84 -1.02 1.12 7.08
C SER A 84 -2.42 1.30 6.47
N TRP A 85 -3.42 1.60 7.28
CA TRP A 85 -4.79 1.83 6.83
C TRP A 85 -4.97 3.15 6.06
N GLU A 86 -4.26 4.20 6.46
CA GLU A 86 -4.28 5.49 5.79
C GLU A 86 -3.62 5.40 4.41
N LEU A 87 -2.61 4.54 4.26
CA LEU A 87 -1.98 4.28 2.98
C LEU A 87 -2.96 3.62 2.01
N LEU A 88 -3.72 2.60 2.46
CA LEU A 88 -4.74 1.96 1.63
C LEU A 88 -5.75 2.99 1.10
N ASP A 89 -6.26 3.84 1.98
CA ASP A 89 -7.19 4.93 1.61
C ASP A 89 -6.55 5.91 0.62
N ALA A 90 -5.33 6.36 0.89
CA ALA A 90 -4.61 7.31 0.04
C ALA A 90 -4.33 6.76 -1.36
N LEU A 91 -4.02 5.46 -1.47
CA LEU A 91 -3.80 4.74 -2.72
C LEU A 91 -5.12 4.34 -3.43
N GLY A 92 -6.27 4.51 -2.80
CA GLY A 92 -7.58 4.12 -3.36
C GLY A 92 -7.77 2.61 -3.43
N ILE A 93 -7.19 1.87 -2.47
CA ILE A 93 -7.36 0.42 -2.35
C ILE A 93 -7.93 0.07 -0.97
N ALA A 94 -8.46 -1.14 -0.82
CA ALA A 94 -9.03 -1.62 0.42
C ALA A 94 -8.56 -3.05 0.72
N ALA A 95 -8.39 -3.35 2.02
CA ALA A 95 -8.22 -4.71 2.48
C ALA A 95 -9.59 -5.39 2.58
N ALA A 96 -9.87 -6.31 1.66
CA ALA A 96 -11.04 -7.17 1.72
C ALA A 96 -10.74 -8.41 2.54
N TYR A 97 -11.47 -8.61 3.64
CA TYR A 97 -11.33 -9.80 4.47
C TYR A 97 -12.18 -10.90 3.88
N VAL A 98 -11.50 -11.91 3.35
CA VAL A 98 -12.11 -13.06 2.73
C VAL A 98 -12.07 -14.18 3.75
N ALA A 99 -13.24 -14.64 4.18
CA ALA A 99 -13.33 -15.77 5.11
C ALA A 99 -12.47 -16.92 4.57
N LEU A 100 -11.69 -17.56 5.44
CA LEU A 100 -10.92 -18.77 5.13
C LEU A 100 -11.84 -19.98 4.91
N SER A 101 -13.12 -19.77 4.61
CA SER A 101 -14.10 -20.82 4.42
C SER A 101 -13.61 -21.83 3.39
N ASP A 102 -13.43 -23.04 3.93
CA ASP A 102 -13.11 -24.35 3.37
C ASP A 102 -13.56 -24.55 1.90
N PRO A 103 -12.79 -25.28 1.06
CA PRO A 103 -13.02 -25.48 -0.38
C PRO A 103 -14.47 -25.74 -0.82
#